data_AF-A0A645I6W0-F1
#
_entry.id   AF-A0A645I6W0-F1
#
_cell.length_a   1.000
_cell.length_b   1.000
_cell.length_c   1.000
_cell.angle_alpha   90.00
_cell.angle_beta   90.00
_cell.angle_gamma   90.00
#
_symmetry.space_group_name_H-M   'P 1'
#
loop_
_entity.id
_entity.type
_entity.pdbx_description
1 polymer ?
#
loop_
_entity_poly.entity_id
_entity_poly.type
_entity_poly.pdbx_seq_one_letter_code
_entity_poly.pdbx_strand_id
1 'polypeptide(L)'
;MVREDFVGPECTDGIIPAHEKYRIMLTEDESEEFDFWKYFTHDPGSKNKWGLVEFKYFSNMTMAHILHDILVIKRGTDQQQLCEEFVDYFCELNKINNKQILF
;
A
#
# COMPACT_ATOMS: atom_id res chain seq x y z
N MET A 1 -2.41 -1.57 6.39
CA MET A 1 -3.76 -1.88 5.87
C MET A 1 -4.78 -1.55 6.95
N VAL A 2 -6.03 -1.30 6.61
CA VAL A 2 -7.15 -1.28 7.58
C VAL A 2 -7.68 -2.70 7.78
N ARG A 3 -8.62 -2.90 8.71
CA ARG A 3 -9.35 -4.18 8.83
C ARG A 3 -10.26 -4.42 7.62
N GLU A 4 -10.58 -5.67 7.36
CA GLU A 4 -11.41 -6.10 6.21
C GLU A 4 -12.85 -5.57 6.31
N ASP A 5 -13.33 -5.37 7.54
CA ASP A 5 -14.65 -4.84 7.85
C ASP A 5 -14.67 -3.30 7.97
N PHE A 6 -13.56 -2.62 7.67
CA PHE A 6 -13.50 -1.16 7.75
C PHE A 6 -14.35 -0.49 6.66
N VAL A 7 -15.32 0.30 7.09
CA VAL A 7 -16.17 1.11 6.22
C VAL A 7 -15.84 2.59 6.45
N GLY A 8 -15.16 3.21 5.48
CA GLY A 8 -14.70 4.61 5.59
C GLY A 8 -15.79 5.60 6.05
N PRO A 9 -16.98 5.61 5.42
CA PRO A 9 -18.09 6.49 5.83
C PRO A 9 -18.60 6.29 7.26
N GLU A 10 -18.33 5.15 7.90
CA GLU A 10 -18.73 4.88 9.29
C GLU A 10 -17.68 5.37 10.31
N CYS A 11 -16.51 5.82 9.84
CA CYS A 11 -15.45 6.37 10.68
C CYS A 11 -15.74 7.83 11.06
N THR A 12 -16.54 8.03 12.12
CA THR A 12 -16.96 9.38 12.56
C THR A 12 -16.06 10.02 13.62
N ASP A 13 -15.19 9.23 14.26
CA ASP A 13 -14.28 9.69 15.32
C ASP A 13 -12.92 10.18 14.78
N GLY A 14 -12.67 9.98 13.48
CA GLY A 14 -11.42 10.34 12.81
C GLY A 14 -10.25 9.40 13.10
N ILE A 15 -10.47 8.26 13.76
CA ILE A 15 -9.42 7.29 14.10
C ILE A 15 -9.52 6.08 13.18
N ILE A 16 -8.52 5.90 12.30
CA ILE A 16 -8.43 4.74 11.42
C ILE A 16 -7.50 3.69 12.05
N PRO A 17 -8.03 2.56 12.57
CA PRO A 17 -7.19 1.53 13.16
C PRO A 17 -6.39 0.79 12.10
N ALA A 18 -5.10 0.61 12.36
CA ALA A 18 -4.26 -0.26 11.54
C ALA A 18 -4.64 -1.73 11.74
N HIS A 19 -4.47 -2.53 10.70
CA HIS A 19 -4.62 -3.98 10.73
C HIS A 19 -3.69 -4.58 11.81
N GLU A 20 -4.20 -5.57 12.55
CA GLU A 20 -3.50 -6.11 13.74
C GLU A 20 -2.15 -6.73 13.39
N LYS A 21 -2.10 -7.53 12.32
CA LYS A 21 -0.90 -8.21 11.82
C LYS A 21 -0.06 -7.37 10.84
N TYR A 22 -0.65 -6.92 9.73
CA TYR A 22 0.07 -6.34 8.60
C TYR A 22 0.50 -4.88 8.80
N ARG A 23 1.55 -4.71 9.61
CA ARG A 23 2.18 -3.42 9.96
C ARG A 23 3.68 -3.51 9.74
N ILE A 24 4.21 -2.64 8.88
CA ILE A 24 5.65 -2.58 8.55
C ILE A 24 6.19 -1.24 9.02
N MET A 25 7.36 -1.24 9.64
CA MET A 25 8.08 -0.01 10.00
C MET A 25 9.25 0.20 9.06
N LEU A 26 9.29 1.38 8.45
CA LEU A 26 10.43 1.87 7.67
C LEU A 26 11.26 2.79 8.56
N THR A 27 12.59 2.70 8.46
CA THR A 27 13.49 3.71 9.01
C THR A 27 13.39 5.00 8.19
N GLU A 28 13.98 6.09 8.69
CA GLU A 28 14.05 7.35 7.97
C GLU A 28 14.71 7.15 6.60
N ASP A 29 15.90 6.54 6.56
CA ASP A 29 16.63 6.23 5.32
C ASP A 29 15.82 5.34 4.35
N GLU A 30 15.13 4.30 4.85
CA GLU A 30 14.31 3.43 3.99
C GLU A 30 13.10 4.17 3.41
N SER A 31 12.57 5.15 4.14
CA SER A 31 11.39 5.92 3.71
C SER A 31 11.69 6.88 2.57
N GLU A 32 12.95 7.31 2.41
CA GLU A 32 13.39 8.20 1.32
C GLU A 32 13.29 7.52 -0.07
N GLU A 33 13.28 6.18 -0.13
CA GLU A 33 13.14 5.41 -1.39
C GLU A 33 11.71 5.40 -1.97
N PHE A 34 10.73 5.96 -1.24
CA PHE A 34 9.30 5.91 -1.55
C PHE A 34 8.72 7.26 -2.03
N ASP A 35 9.43 7.92 -2.94
CA ASP A 35 8.95 9.16 -3.56
C ASP A 35 7.58 9.00 -4.22
N PHE A 36 6.68 9.95 -3.97
CA PHE A 36 5.31 9.95 -4.52
C PHE A 36 5.31 9.78 -6.05
N TRP A 37 6.19 10.50 -6.76
CA TRP A 37 6.22 10.49 -8.23
C TRP A 37 6.73 9.19 -8.84
N LYS A 38 7.37 8.32 -8.04
CA LYS A 38 7.75 6.95 -8.44
C LYS A 38 6.51 6.10 -8.72
N TYR A 39 5.44 6.29 -7.94
CA TYR A 39 4.24 5.45 -7.97
C TYR A 39 3.05 6.09 -8.66
N PHE A 40 2.98 7.42 -8.62
CA PHE A 40 1.86 8.20 -9.12
C PHE A 40 2.34 9.08 -10.26
N THR A 41 2.47 8.50 -11.45
CA THR A 41 2.82 9.27 -12.64
C THR A 41 1.71 10.27 -12.96
N HIS A 42 2.12 11.46 -13.40
CA HIS A 42 1.19 12.43 -13.95
C HIS A 42 0.80 11.97 -15.36
N ASP A 43 -0.22 11.12 -15.49
CA ASP A 43 -0.82 10.87 -16.79
C ASP A 43 -1.48 12.20 -17.24
N PRO A 44 -0.99 12.86 -18.31
CA PRO A 44 -1.51 14.16 -18.75
C PRO A 44 -3.00 14.10 -19.15
N GLY A 45 -3.53 12.90 -19.43
CA GLY A 45 -4.95 12.65 -19.70
C GLY A 45 -5.76 12.34 -18.43
N SER A 46 -5.11 11.82 -17.39
CA SER A 46 -5.73 11.63 -16.08
C SER A 46 -5.60 12.95 -15.31
N LYS A 47 -6.67 13.74 -15.29
CA LYS A 47 -6.79 14.70 -14.19
C LYS A 47 -6.84 13.83 -12.93
N ASN A 48 -5.74 13.72 -12.19
CA ASN A 48 -5.75 13.27 -10.81
C ASN A 48 -6.63 14.27 -10.07
N LYS A 49 -7.95 14.07 -10.15
CA LYS A 49 -8.97 14.91 -9.54
C LYS A 49 -8.95 14.55 -8.07
N TRP A 50 -7.95 15.07 -7.38
CA TRP A 50 -7.96 15.15 -5.93
C TRP A 50 -9.12 16.08 -5.55
N GLY A 51 -10.33 15.53 -5.57
CA GLY A 51 -11.54 16.23 -5.16
C GLY A 51 -11.57 16.40 -3.65
N LEU A 52 -12.65 17.05 -3.19
CA LEU A 52 -12.96 17.15 -1.77
C LEU A 52 -13.70 15.89 -1.33
N VAL A 53 -12.97 14.79 -1.18
CA VAL A 53 -13.47 13.51 -0.66
C VAL A 53 -12.66 13.08 0.56
N GLU A 54 -13.34 12.48 1.52
CA GLU A 54 -12.76 12.03 2.80
C GLU A 54 -11.71 10.93 2.59
N PHE A 55 -11.98 10.01 1.66
CA PHE A 55 -11.06 8.93 1.30
C PHE A 55 -10.63 9.06 -0.15
N LYS A 56 -9.33 9.03 -0.37
CA LYS A 56 -8.71 9.05 -1.69
C LYS A 56 -8.24 7.65 -2.05
N TYR A 57 -9.01 6.99 -2.90
CA TYR A 57 -8.67 5.68 -3.42
C TYR A 57 -7.72 5.80 -4.61
N PHE A 58 -6.84 4.82 -4.75
CA PHE A 58 -5.93 4.67 -5.89
C PHE A 58 -5.85 3.20 -6.31
N SER A 59 -5.17 2.93 -7.42
CA SER A 59 -5.10 1.57 -7.97
C SER A 59 -4.48 0.58 -6.99
N ASN A 60 -5.15 -0.57 -6.80
CA ASN A 60 -4.60 -1.68 -6.03
C ASN A 60 -3.26 -2.17 -6.61
N MET A 61 -3.06 -2.04 -7.93
CA MET A 61 -1.78 -2.40 -8.56
C MET A 61 -0.64 -1.49 -8.10
N THR A 62 -0.90 -0.19 -7.94
CA THR A 62 0.09 0.75 -7.39
C THR A 62 0.46 0.38 -5.96
N MET A 63 -0.51 0.00 -5.13
CA MET A 63 -0.23 -0.45 -3.76
C MET A 63 0.56 -1.77 -3.76
N ALA A 64 0.24 -2.70 -4.66
CA ALA A 64 0.96 -3.96 -4.79
C ALA A 64 2.45 -3.72 -5.15
N HIS A 65 2.74 -2.79 -6.07
CA HIS A 65 4.13 -2.38 -6.36
C HIS A 65 4.82 -1.75 -5.14
N ILE A 66 4.13 -0.86 -4.39
CA ILE A 66 4.69 -0.26 -3.17
C ILE A 66 5.02 -1.35 -2.14
N LEU A 67 4.12 -2.31 -1.89
CA LEU A 67 4.37 -3.42 -0.95
C LEU A 67 5.52 -4.30 -1.40
N HIS A 68 5.66 -4.56 -2.70
CA HIS A 68 6.77 -5.32 -3.24
C HIS A 68 8.11 -4.59 -3.09
N ASP A 69 8.15 -3.28 -3.34
CA ASP A 69 9.36 -2.47 -3.11
C ASP A 69 9.76 -2.46 -1.63
N ILE A 70 8.78 -2.37 -0.72
CA ILE A 70 9.00 -2.54 0.73
C ILE A 70 9.60 -3.92 1.02
N LEU A 71 9.05 -4.98 0.45
CA LEU A 71 9.59 -6.33 0.59
C LEU A 71 11.05 -6.40 0.12
N VAL A 72 11.38 -5.79 -1.03
CA VAL A 72 12.76 -5.77 -1.56
C VAL A 72 13.72 -5.12 -0.58
N ILE A 73 13.36 -3.96 -0.02
CA ILE A 73 14.18 -3.25 0.97
C ILE A 73 14.30 -4.06 2.28
N LYS A 74 13.24 -4.75 2.68
CA LYS A 74 13.22 -5.56 3.91
C LYS A 74 13.85 -6.94 3.78
N ARG A 75 14.40 -7.31 2.61
CA ARG A 75 15.11 -8.59 2.44
C ARG A 75 16.28 -8.70 3.41
N GLY A 76 16.38 -9.82 4.10
CA GLY A 76 17.40 -10.10 5.11
C GLY A 76 17.14 -9.47 6.48
N THR A 77 16.04 -8.71 6.65
CA THR A 77 15.63 -8.16 7.95
C THR A 77 14.70 -9.10 8.70
N ASP A 78 14.47 -8.82 9.98
CA ASP A 78 13.50 -9.51 10.83
C ASP A 78 12.04 -9.37 10.34
N GLN A 79 11.75 -8.31 9.57
CA GLN A 79 10.43 -8.06 8.99
C GLN A 79 10.23 -8.69 7.61
N GLN A 80 11.21 -9.39 7.02
CA GLN A 80 11.09 -9.97 5.68
C GLN A 80 9.85 -10.87 5.55
N GLN A 81 9.71 -11.85 6.46
CA GLN A 81 8.60 -12.81 6.41
C GLN A 81 7.24 -12.11 6.52
N LEU A 82 7.13 -11.09 7.38
CA LEU A 82 5.90 -10.30 7.50
C LEU A 82 5.57 -9.57 6.20
N CYS A 83 6.58 -9.04 5.50
CA CYS A 83 6.40 -8.37 4.22
C CYS A 83 5.95 -9.33 3.12
N GLU A 84 6.55 -10.53 3.06
CA GLU A 84 6.15 -11.60 2.11
C GLU A 84 4.68 -11.98 2.32
N GLU A 85 4.31 -12.29 3.58
CA GLU A 85 2.94 -12.64 3.93
C GLU A 85 1.95 -11.50 3.66
N PHE A 86 2.39 -10.23 3.80
CA PHE A 86 1.55 -9.08 3.52
C PHE A 86 1.32 -8.89 2.01
N VAL A 87 2.37 -9.01 1.20
CA VAL A 87 2.25 -8.96 -0.27
C VAL A 87 1.28 -10.03 -0.75
N ASP A 88 1.44 -11.27 -0.29
CA ASP A 88 0.58 -12.38 -0.70
C ASP A 88 -0.87 -12.16 -0.29
N TYR A 89 -1.10 -11.77 0.97
CA TYR A 89 -2.44 -11.49 1.47
C TYR A 89 -3.14 -10.37 0.70
N PHE A 90 -2.43 -9.26 0.47
CA PHE A 90 -2.97 -8.12 -0.27
C PHE A 90 -3.34 -8.52 -1.70
N CYS A 91 -2.50 -9.32 -2.36
CA CYS A 91 -2.74 -9.76 -3.73
C CYS A 91 -3.90 -10.76 -3.81
N GLU A 92 -4.01 -11.70 -2.87
CA GLU A 92 -5.13 -12.63 -2.78
C GLU A 92 -6.46 -11.88 -2.61
N LEU A 93 -6.54 -10.97 -1.63
CA LEU A 93 -7.73 -10.18 -1.35
C LEU A 93 -8.19 -9.37 -2.57
N ASN A 94 -7.23 -8.79 -3.30
CA ASN A 94 -7.50 -7.93 -4.45
C ASN A 94 -7.50 -8.67 -5.80
N LYS A 95 -7.36 -10.00 -5.80
CA LYS A 95 -7.30 -10.86 -7.00
C LYS A 95 -6.21 -10.42 -7.99
N ILE A 96 -5.08 -9.97 -7.47
CA ILE A 96 -3.90 -9.58 -8.26
C ILE A 96 -3.03 -10.82 -8.46
N ASN A 97 -2.56 -11.03 -9.69
CA ASN A 97 -1.60 -12.10 -9.96
C ASN A 97 -0.19 -11.59 -9.64
N ASN A 98 0.52 -12.21 -8.70
CA ASN A 98 1.88 -11.80 -8.31
C ASN A 98 2.87 -11.68 -9.49
N LYS A 99 2.65 -12.40 -10.59
CA LYS A 99 3.46 -12.27 -11.81
C LYS A 99 3.34 -10.91 -12.50
N GLN A 100 2.29 -10.14 -12.21
CA GLN A 100 2.06 -8.80 -12.74
C GLN A 100 2.81 -7.72 -11.97
N ILE A 101 3.40 -8.05 -10.82
CA ILE A 101 4.10 -7.13 -9.93
C ILE A 101 5.61 -7.12 -10.22
N LEU A 102 6.12 -8.18 -10.86
CA LEU A 102 7.50 -8.31 -11.31
C LEU A 102 7.65 -7.66 -12.69
N PHE A 103 8.07 -6.39 -12.72
CA PHE A 103 8.50 -5.69 -13.94
C PHE A 103 10.02 -5.62 -14.02
#